data_AF-A0A3N2QS08-F1
#
_entry.id   AF-A0A3N2QS08-F1
#
_cell.length_a   1.000
_cell.length_b   1.000
_cell.length_c   1.000
_cell.angle_alpha   90.00
_cell.angle_beta   90.00
_cell.angle_gamma   90.00
#
_symmetry.space_group_name_H-M   'P 1'
#
loop_
_entity.id
_entity.type
_entity.pdbx_description
1 polymer ?
#
loop_
_entity_poly.entity_id
_entity_poly.type
_entity_poly.pdbx_seq_one_letter_code
_entity_poly.pdbx_strand_id
1 'polypeptide(L)'
;MGPLLNRRRKQALRLVLEPVLPLLGPSGRRRAEAQVNPRGNRYIPPALGVRGFFEALKDAGTPHVVLRWFEDLPRVGRGHDVDILVSDEGMATIEALLSTWPRGQKIDVFSVTGANGGGFRPDLLSGGVPGFPPSRAAEILATRIRDPGPWSVPAPRQHLLGLAYHAVYLKGYQSGLAPDGGTPPRQEGSRDYAAVLRGLAPGAGVALPGEISLDSLDRWLGDHGWRPDPAHLEALKPFNRWLAEHR
;
A
#
# COMPACT_ATOMS: atom_id res chain seq x y z
N MET A 1 16.64 22.08 -3.67
CA MET A 1 17.49 21.43 -4.71
C MET A 1 17.92 19.98 -4.41
N GLY A 2 17.92 19.47 -3.16
CA GLY A 2 18.46 18.13 -2.84
C GLY A 2 17.76 16.86 -3.38
N PRO A 3 16.41 16.75 -3.45
CA PRO A 3 15.74 15.47 -3.75
C PRO A 3 15.87 15.01 -5.21
N LEU A 4 15.79 15.94 -6.16
CA LEU A 4 15.89 15.65 -7.61
C LEU A 4 17.31 15.23 -8.01
N LEU A 5 18.33 15.88 -7.45
CA LEU A 5 19.73 15.51 -7.63
C LEU A 5 20.02 14.10 -7.09
N ASN A 6 19.46 13.75 -5.94
CA ASN A 6 19.60 12.42 -5.36
C ASN A 6 18.92 11.34 -6.23
N ARG A 7 17.73 11.61 -6.77
CA ARG A 7 17.05 10.70 -7.72
C ARG A 7 17.87 10.48 -8.99
N ARG A 8 18.41 11.55 -9.60
CA ARG A 8 19.26 11.44 -10.81
C ARG A 8 20.55 10.66 -10.55
N ARG A 9 21.20 10.89 -9.40
CA ARG A 9 22.40 10.13 -8.99
C ARG A 9 22.10 8.64 -8.82
N LYS A 10 21.00 8.28 -8.15
CA LYS A 10 20.59 6.87 -8.01
C LYS A 10 20.27 6.23 -9.34
N GLN A 11 19.61 6.96 -10.24
CA GLN A 11 19.31 6.47 -11.59
C GLN A 11 20.59 6.25 -12.40
N ALA A 12 21.55 7.16 -12.34
CA ALA A 12 22.86 7.00 -12.99
C ALA A 12 23.64 5.81 -12.42
N LEU A 13 23.70 5.69 -11.09
CA LEU A 13 24.36 4.58 -10.42
C LEU A 13 23.73 3.23 -10.79
N ARG A 14 22.39 3.17 -10.86
CA ARG A 14 21.66 1.98 -11.33
C ARG A 14 22.09 1.59 -12.75
N LEU A 15 22.15 2.55 -13.68
CA LEU A 15 22.55 2.28 -15.08
C LEU A 15 24.00 1.78 -15.19
N VAL A 16 24.90 2.22 -14.30
CA VAL A 16 26.29 1.76 -14.24
C VAL A 16 26.40 0.35 -13.66
N LEU A 17 25.64 0.06 -12.60
CA LEU A 17 25.69 -1.22 -11.89
C LEU A 17 24.92 -2.34 -12.61
N GLU A 18 23.89 -2.00 -13.39
CA GLU A 18 22.98 -2.96 -14.01
C GLU A 18 23.68 -3.99 -14.93
N PRO A 19 24.62 -3.62 -15.81
CA PRO A 19 25.33 -4.59 -16.67
C PRO A 19 26.24 -5.54 -15.89
N VAL A 20 26.73 -5.12 -14.71
CA VAL A 20 27.67 -5.90 -13.90
C VAL A 20 26.98 -6.73 -12.82
N LEU A 21 25.71 -6.47 -12.50
CA LEU A 21 24.93 -7.21 -11.51
C LEU A 21 25.01 -8.75 -11.68
N PRO A 22 24.89 -9.31 -12.89
CA PRO A 22 24.99 -10.76 -13.08
C PRO A 22 26.33 -11.33 -12.63
N LEU A 23 27.41 -10.54 -12.75
CA LEU A 23 28.78 -10.92 -12.42
C LEU A 23 29.09 -10.80 -10.92
N LEU A 24 28.25 -10.10 -10.16
CA LEU A 24 28.42 -9.95 -8.71
C LEU A 24 27.95 -11.20 -7.98
N GLY A 25 28.75 -11.67 -7.01
CA GLY A 25 28.31 -12.64 -6.01
C GLY A 25 27.24 -12.05 -5.06
N PRO A 26 26.61 -12.87 -4.20
CA PRO A 26 25.46 -12.46 -3.38
C PRO A 26 25.70 -11.21 -2.52
N SER A 27 26.87 -11.10 -1.89
CA SER A 27 27.23 -9.94 -1.07
C SER A 27 27.42 -8.67 -1.90
N GLY A 28 27.97 -8.79 -3.12
CA GLY A 28 28.13 -7.67 -4.04
C GLY A 28 26.78 -7.14 -4.54
N ARG A 29 25.85 -8.06 -4.89
CA ARG A 29 24.48 -7.70 -5.28
C ARG A 29 23.73 -6.98 -4.17
N ARG A 30 23.75 -7.50 -2.95
CA ARG A 30 23.14 -6.83 -1.79
C ARG A 30 23.69 -5.42 -1.56
N ARG A 31 25.00 -5.23 -1.71
CA ARG A 31 25.63 -3.92 -1.56
C ARG A 31 25.21 -2.95 -2.67
N ALA A 32 25.13 -3.43 -3.92
CA ALA A 32 24.65 -2.64 -5.05
C ALA A 32 23.18 -2.21 -4.85
N GLU A 33 22.32 -3.16 -4.47
CA GLU A 33 20.91 -2.92 -4.15
C GLU A 33 20.74 -1.88 -3.05
N ALA A 34 21.47 -1.99 -1.94
CA ALA A 34 21.40 -1.04 -0.84
C ALA A 34 21.76 0.40 -1.26
N GLN A 35 22.63 0.58 -2.26
CA GLN A 35 23.00 1.91 -2.76
C GLN A 35 21.90 2.54 -3.62
N VAL A 36 21.23 1.75 -4.46
CA VAL A 36 20.20 2.26 -5.38
C VAL A 36 18.79 2.23 -4.80
N ASN A 37 18.53 1.33 -3.84
CA ASN A 37 17.26 1.11 -3.17
C ASN A 37 17.41 0.98 -1.64
N PRO A 38 17.88 2.04 -0.95
CA PRO A 38 18.14 1.99 0.49
C PRO A 38 16.89 1.80 1.36
N ARG A 39 15.69 1.93 0.78
CA ARG A 39 14.41 1.73 1.49
C ARG A 39 13.86 0.30 1.32
N GLY A 40 14.54 -0.56 0.57
CA GLY A 40 14.07 -1.93 0.34
C GLY A 40 12.74 -2.00 -0.41
N ASN A 41 12.43 -1.02 -1.27
CA ASN A 41 11.20 -1.09 -2.08
C ASN A 41 11.20 -2.35 -2.94
N ARG A 42 10.03 -2.96 -3.12
CA ARG A 42 9.88 -4.14 -3.96
C ARG A 42 9.36 -3.76 -5.34
N TYR A 43 9.75 -4.52 -6.34
CA TYR A 43 9.42 -4.29 -7.74
C TYR A 43 9.01 -5.60 -8.41
N ILE A 44 7.91 -5.56 -9.16
CA ILE A 44 7.54 -6.60 -10.12
C ILE A 44 8.51 -6.49 -11.31
N PRO A 45 9.32 -7.53 -11.60
CA PRO A 45 10.29 -7.47 -12.69
C PRO A 45 9.62 -7.22 -14.05
N PRO A 46 10.24 -6.46 -14.97
CA PRO A 46 9.65 -6.17 -16.29
C PRO A 46 9.35 -7.41 -17.12
N ALA A 47 10.16 -8.47 -16.99
CA ALA A 47 9.97 -9.73 -17.71
C ALA A 47 8.68 -10.46 -17.29
N LEU A 48 8.28 -10.28 -16.03
CA LEU A 48 7.05 -10.85 -15.49
C LEU A 48 5.86 -9.94 -15.80
N GLY A 49 6.04 -8.63 -15.62
CA GLY A 49 4.97 -7.65 -15.78
C GLY A 49 3.86 -7.81 -14.73
N VAL A 50 2.97 -6.82 -14.63
CA VAL A 50 1.90 -6.81 -13.62
C VAL A 50 0.94 -7.99 -13.82
N ARG A 51 0.50 -8.25 -15.06
CA ARG A 51 -0.38 -9.38 -15.38
C ARG A 51 0.27 -10.72 -15.07
N GLY A 52 1.50 -10.96 -15.55
CA GLY A 52 2.21 -12.22 -15.33
C GLY A 52 2.50 -12.48 -13.85
N PHE A 53 2.70 -11.42 -13.06
CA PHE A 53 2.85 -11.54 -11.61
C PHE A 53 1.60 -12.11 -10.96
N PHE A 54 0.42 -11.58 -11.27
CA PHE A 54 -0.83 -12.09 -10.73
C PHE A 54 -1.21 -13.47 -11.28
N GLU A 55 -0.85 -13.79 -12.53
CA GLU A 55 -0.97 -15.15 -13.09
C GLU A 55 -0.12 -16.13 -12.28
N ALA A 56 1.14 -15.80 -12.00
CA ALA A 56 2.02 -16.64 -11.18
C ALA A 56 1.48 -16.86 -9.76
N LEU A 57 0.88 -15.84 -9.13
CA LEU A 57 0.23 -16.00 -7.81
C LEU A 57 -0.99 -16.91 -7.87
N LYS A 58 -1.80 -16.78 -8.92
CA LYS A 58 -2.96 -17.63 -9.15
C LYS A 58 -2.54 -19.09 -9.36
N ASP A 59 -1.50 -19.32 -10.16
CA ASP A 59 -0.98 -20.66 -10.44
C ASP A 59 -0.35 -21.30 -9.20
N ALA A 60 0.29 -20.50 -8.35
CA ALA A 60 0.79 -20.93 -7.04
C ALA A 60 -0.31 -21.05 -5.96
N GLY A 61 -1.58 -20.80 -6.30
CA GLY A 61 -2.70 -20.86 -5.37
C GLY A 61 -2.60 -19.87 -4.20
N THR A 62 -1.83 -18.79 -4.34
CA THR A 62 -1.56 -17.82 -3.26
C THR A 62 -2.69 -16.78 -3.18
N PRO A 63 -3.49 -16.76 -2.10
CA PRO A 63 -4.55 -15.77 -1.92
C PRO A 63 -3.96 -14.36 -1.82
N HIS A 64 -4.50 -13.45 -2.62
CA HIS A 64 -4.09 -12.05 -2.65
C HIS A 64 -5.27 -11.15 -2.98
N VAL A 65 -5.17 -9.87 -2.63
CA VAL A 65 -6.15 -8.83 -2.96
C VAL A 65 -5.41 -7.56 -3.39
N VAL A 66 -5.76 -6.98 -4.53
CA VAL A 66 -5.32 -5.63 -4.90
C VAL A 66 -6.18 -4.63 -4.16
N LEU A 67 -5.60 -3.87 -3.24
CA LEU A 67 -6.36 -3.11 -2.23
C LEU A 67 -7.14 -1.92 -2.80
N ARG A 68 -6.65 -1.32 -3.88
CA ARG A 68 -7.17 -0.07 -4.45
C ARG A 68 -6.59 0.19 -5.83
N TRP A 69 -7.26 1.04 -6.62
CA TRP A 69 -6.85 1.45 -7.97
C TRP A 69 -6.65 0.26 -8.92
N PHE A 70 -7.39 -0.83 -8.69
CA PHE A 70 -7.30 -2.05 -9.50
C PHE A 70 -7.91 -1.87 -10.89
N GLU A 71 -8.72 -0.82 -11.08
CA GLU A 71 -9.36 -0.45 -12.35
C GLU A 71 -8.32 -0.06 -13.43
N ASP A 72 -7.13 0.38 -13.01
CA ASP A 72 -6.03 0.72 -13.91
C ASP A 72 -5.23 -0.51 -14.35
N LEU A 73 -5.45 -1.68 -13.74
CA LEU A 73 -4.64 -2.87 -14.02
C LEU A 73 -4.92 -3.45 -15.42
N PRO A 74 -3.88 -3.96 -16.12
CA PRO A 74 -2.50 -4.13 -15.66
C PRO A 74 -1.61 -2.90 -15.88
N ARG A 75 -2.17 -1.76 -16.32
CA ARG A 75 -1.43 -0.56 -16.73
C ARG A 75 -1.35 0.45 -15.58
N VAL A 76 -0.36 0.29 -14.73
CA VAL A 76 -0.12 1.21 -13.62
C VAL A 76 0.61 2.47 -14.11
N GLY A 77 0.06 3.64 -13.79
CA GLY A 77 0.62 4.93 -14.17
C GLY A 77 2.01 5.17 -13.58
N ARG A 78 2.83 5.98 -14.28
CA ARG A 78 4.19 6.29 -13.84
C ARG A 78 4.19 6.96 -12.46
N GLY A 79 4.94 6.38 -11.52
CA GLY A 79 5.06 6.90 -10.15
C GLY A 79 3.96 6.46 -9.20
N HIS A 80 3.03 5.62 -9.68
CA HIS A 80 2.08 4.89 -8.84
C HIS A 80 2.60 3.48 -8.58
N ASP A 81 2.13 2.92 -7.48
CA ASP A 81 2.53 1.60 -6.99
C ASP A 81 1.31 0.67 -7.04
N VAL A 82 1.55 -0.64 -7.12
CA VAL A 82 0.51 -1.65 -6.87
C VAL A 82 0.46 -1.91 -5.37
N ASP A 83 -0.71 -1.89 -4.77
CA ASP A 83 -0.89 -2.17 -3.34
C ASP A 83 -1.65 -3.48 -3.17
N ILE A 84 -1.02 -4.48 -2.57
CA ILE A 84 -1.67 -5.79 -2.34
C ILE A 84 -1.69 -6.19 -0.88
N LEU A 85 -2.67 -7.01 -0.51
CA LEU A 85 -2.74 -7.73 0.75
C LEU A 85 -2.66 -9.23 0.48
N VAL A 86 -1.87 -9.96 1.28
CA VAL A 86 -1.69 -11.41 1.22
C VAL A 86 -1.75 -12.03 2.61
N SER A 87 -1.88 -13.35 2.70
CA SER A 87 -1.67 -14.05 3.97
C SER A 87 -0.18 -14.01 4.38
N ASP A 88 0.10 -14.22 5.65
CA ASP A 88 1.48 -14.21 6.15
C ASP A 88 2.32 -15.33 5.52
N GLU A 89 1.71 -16.49 5.24
CA GLU A 89 2.32 -17.63 4.56
C GLU A 89 2.59 -17.33 3.08
N GLY A 90 1.71 -16.54 2.45
CA GLY A 90 1.84 -16.13 1.05
C GLY A 90 3.05 -15.23 0.78
N MET A 91 3.62 -14.61 1.83
CA MET A 91 4.79 -13.73 1.69
C MET A 91 5.99 -14.42 1.05
N ALA A 92 6.23 -15.71 1.33
CA ALA A 92 7.36 -16.43 0.75
C ALA A 92 7.23 -16.56 -0.78
N THR A 93 6.03 -16.87 -1.28
CA THR A 93 5.73 -16.92 -2.71
C THR A 93 5.89 -15.55 -3.36
N ILE A 94 5.42 -14.49 -2.69
CA ILE A 94 5.53 -13.12 -3.18
C ILE A 94 6.99 -12.70 -3.31
N GLU A 95 7.80 -12.92 -2.27
CA GLU A 95 9.23 -12.56 -2.29
C GLU A 95 10.00 -13.28 -3.40
N ALA A 96 9.62 -14.52 -3.73
CA ALA A 96 10.23 -15.26 -4.83
C ALA A 96 9.95 -14.66 -6.22
N LEU A 97 8.88 -13.87 -6.37
CA LEU A 97 8.48 -13.24 -7.63
C LEU A 97 8.93 -11.77 -7.76
N LEU A 98 9.35 -11.16 -6.66
CA LEU A 98 9.71 -9.74 -6.60
C LEU A 98 11.22 -9.53 -6.65
N SER A 99 11.61 -8.30 -6.97
CA SER A 99 13.00 -7.85 -6.91
C SER A 99 13.14 -6.60 -6.06
N THR A 100 14.24 -6.51 -5.34
CA THR A 100 14.71 -5.28 -4.66
C THR A 100 15.47 -4.36 -5.61
N TRP A 101 15.78 -4.80 -6.83
CA TRP A 101 16.40 -3.94 -7.84
C TRP A 101 15.35 -2.98 -8.39
N PRO A 102 15.60 -1.65 -8.42
CA PRO A 102 14.60 -0.65 -8.80
C PRO A 102 14.37 -0.60 -10.32
N ARG A 103 13.75 -1.67 -10.84
CA ARG A 103 13.38 -1.87 -12.23
C ARG A 103 12.05 -2.63 -12.30
N GLY A 104 11.13 -2.08 -13.10
CA GLY A 104 9.78 -2.62 -13.25
C GLY A 104 8.75 -1.81 -12.46
N GLN A 105 7.63 -2.45 -12.12
CA GLN A 105 6.52 -1.81 -11.43
C GLN A 105 6.72 -1.88 -9.92
N LYS A 106 6.74 -0.75 -9.22
CA LYS A 106 6.82 -0.74 -7.75
C LYS A 106 5.54 -1.36 -7.17
N ILE A 107 5.71 -2.13 -6.12
CA ILE A 107 4.63 -2.81 -5.39
C ILE A 107 4.86 -2.69 -3.89
N ASP A 108 3.81 -2.32 -3.17
CA ASP A 108 3.73 -2.36 -1.73
C ASP A 108 2.90 -3.61 -1.34
N VAL A 109 3.49 -4.48 -0.53
CA VAL A 109 2.90 -5.76 -0.13
C VAL A 109 2.59 -5.68 1.35
N PHE A 110 1.32 -5.83 1.70
CA PHE A 110 0.84 -5.94 3.06
C PHE A 110 0.57 -7.41 3.39
N SER A 111 0.90 -7.82 4.60
CA SER A 111 0.50 -9.12 5.16
C SER A 111 -0.52 -8.91 6.29
N VAL A 112 -1.21 -9.98 6.71
CA VAL A 112 -2.29 -9.90 7.71
C VAL A 112 -1.78 -9.36 9.03
N THR A 113 -0.63 -9.85 9.49
CA THR A 113 -0.02 -9.41 10.75
C THR A 113 1.11 -8.41 10.58
N GLY A 114 1.39 -7.98 9.35
CA GLY A 114 2.57 -7.16 9.05
C GLY A 114 3.90 -7.92 9.08
N ALA A 115 3.89 -9.24 9.33
CA ALA A 115 5.08 -10.08 9.38
C ALA A 115 5.83 -10.13 8.04
N ASN A 116 7.11 -10.57 8.10
CA ASN A 116 7.99 -10.79 6.94
C ASN A 116 8.15 -9.56 6.03
N GLY A 117 8.15 -8.35 6.63
CA GLY A 117 8.22 -7.09 5.89
C GLY A 117 6.94 -6.74 5.14
N GLY A 118 5.80 -7.33 5.52
CA GLY A 118 4.46 -6.98 5.04
C GLY A 118 3.78 -5.89 5.87
N GLY A 119 4.50 -5.25 6.80
CA GLY A 119 3.99 -4.13 7.58
C GLY A 119 3.99 -2.82 6.79
N PHE A 120 3.18 -1.87 7.23
CA PHE A 120 3.31 -0.45 6.91
C PHE A 120 4.59 0.11 7.55
N ARG A 121 5.38 0.84 6.73
CA ARG A 121 6.67 1.45 7.12
C ARG A 121 7.61 0.46 7.81
N PRO A 122 7.87 -0.72 7.19
CA PRO A 122 8.73 -1.75 7.78
C PRO A 122 10.20 -1.29 7.85
N ASP A 123 10.55 -0.21 7.15
CA ASP A 123 11.87 0.41 7.12
C ASP A 123 12.22 1.19 8.40
N LEU A 124 11.24 1.47 9.28
CA LEU A 124 11.43 2.37 10.43
C LEU A 124 11.16 1.76 11.80
N LEU A 125 10.50 0.61 11.86
CA LEU A 125 10.26 -0.15 13.09
C LEU A 125 10.68 -1.59 12.83
N SER A 126 11.47 -2.19 13.72
CA SER A 126 11.83 -3.61 13.67
C SER A 126 10.57 -4.48 13.77
N GLY A 127 9.89 -4.70 12.64
CA GLY A 127 8.61 -5.43 12.54
C GLY A 127 7.51 -4.72 11.73
N GLY A 128 7.61 -3.40 11.50
CA GLY A 128 6.55 -2.60 10.88
C GLY A 128 5.25 -2.55 11.71
N VAL A 129 4.27 -1.77 11.27
CA VAL A 129 2.90 -1.79 11.84
C VAL A 129 1.99 -2.51 10.85
N PRO A 130 1.11 -3.44 11.24
CA PRO A 130 0.16 -4.04 10.31
C PRO A 130 -0.60 -2.95 9.51
N GLY A 131 -0.78 -3.13 8.20
CA GLY A 131 -1.46 -2.12 7.37
C GLY A 131 -2.93 -1.90 7.76
N PHE A 132 -3.55 -2.90 8.39
CA PHE A 132 -4.90 -2.89 8.96
C PHE A 132 -4.86 -3.67 10.29
N PRO A 133 -5.87 -3.54 11.16
CA PRO A 133 -6.05 -4.50 12.25
C PRO A 133 -6.12 -5.93 11.66
N PRO A 134 -5.41 -6.93 12.23
CA PRO A 134 -5.29 -8.25 11.61
C PRO A 134 -6.64 -8.92 11.29
N SER A 135 -7.65 -8.74 12.14
CA SER A 135 -9.00 -9.23 11.88
C SER A 135 -9.63 -8.63 10.61
N ARG A 136 -9.37 -7.35 10.33
CA ARG A 136 -9.86 -6.65 9.13
C ARG A 136 -9.06 -7.04 7.89
N ALA A 137 -7.75 -7.21 8.01
CA ALA A 137 -6.94 -7.74 6.92
C ALA A 137 -7.40 -9.16 6.51
N ALA A 138 -7.62 -10.04 7.48
CA ALA A 138 -8.15 -11.38 7.25
C ALA A 138 -9.55 -11.34 6.60
N GLU A 139 -10.43 -10.43 7.05
CA GLU A 139 -11.76 -10.22 6.48
C GLU A 139 -11.68 -9.79 5.00
N ILE A 140 -10.80 -8.85 4.64
CA ILE A 140 -10.58 -8.41 3.25
C ILE A 140 -10.15 -9.59 2.37
N LEU A 141 -9.21 -10.42 2.83
CA LEU A 141 -8.76 -11.59 2.09
C LEU A 141 -9.86 -12.63 1.93
N ALA A 142 -10.61 -12.92 3.00
CA ALA A 142 -11.65 -13.94 3.00
C ALA A 142 -12.84 -13.57 2.10
N THR A 143 -13.19 -12.28 2.04
CA THR A 143 -14.34 -11.76 1.29
C THR A 143 -13.99 -11.31 -0.12
N ARG A 144 -12.72 -11.45 -0.54
CA ARG A 144 -12.27 -11.03 -1.87
C ARG A 144 -13.11 -11.61 -3.00
N ILE A 145 -13.30 -10.81 -4.03
CA ILE A 145 -14.00 -11.22 -5.25
C ILE A 145 -13.02 -11.32 -6.41
N ARG A 146 -13.35 -12.17 -7.38
CA ARG A 146 -12.57 -12.25 -8.61
C ARG A 146 -12.91 -11.06 -9.51
N ASP A 147 -11.88 -10.43 -10.00
CA ASP A 147 -11.97 -9.47 -11.10
C ASP A 147 -11.85 -10.21 -12.45
N PRO A 148 -12.21 -9.62 -13.61
CA PRO A 148 -11.98 -10.26 -14.91
C PRO A 148 -10.49 -10.56 -15.21
N GLY A 149 -9.56 -9.86 -14.54
CA GLY A 149 -8.13 -10.14 -14.59
C GLY A 149 -7.69 -11.37 -13.79
N PRO A 150 -6.38 -11.69 -13.79
CA PRO A 150 -5.81 -12.74 -12.94
C PRO A 150 -5.71 -12.35 -11.45
N TRP A 151 -6.12 -11.13 -11.07
CA TRP A 151 -6.08 -10.65 -9.69
C TRP A 151 -7.45 -10.75 -9.00
N SER A 152 -7.44 -10.72 -7.67
CA SER A 152 -8.66 -10.52 -6.86
C SER A 152 -8.70 -9.12 -6.28
N VAL A 153 -9.90 -8.61 -6.01
CA VAL A 153 -10.16 -7.27 -5.46
C VAL A 153 -11.04 -7.39 -4.21
N PRO A 154 -11.10 -6.36 -3.35
CA PRO A 154 -11.94 -6.42 -2.17
C PRO A 154 -13.42 -6.45 -2.57
N ALA A 155 -14.27 -7.10 -1.78
CA ALA A 155 -15.71 -6.90 -1.91
C ALA A 155 -16.07 -5.41 -1.74
N PRO A 156 -17.18 -4.92 -2.33
CA PRO A 156 -17.48 -3.48 -2.39
C PRO A 156 -17.45 -2.78 -1.02
N ARG A 157 -17.99 -3.41 0.01
CA ARG A 157 -17.97 -2.88 1.39
C ARG A 157 -16.55 -2.77 1.95
N GLN A 158 -15.74 -3.81 1.80
CA GLN A 158 -14.34 -3.83 2.24
C GLN A 158 -13.47 -2.87 1.42
N HIS A 159 -13.78 -2.64 0.14
CA HIS A 159 -13.09 -1.64 -0.67
C HIS A 159 -13.33 -0.23 -0.12
N LEU A 160 -14.58 0.14 0.15
CA LEU A 160 -14.92 1.43 0.73
C LEU A 160 -14.25 1.65 2.09
N LEU A 161 -14.41 0.68 3.01
CA LEU A 161 -13.87 0.76 4.37
C LEU A 161 -12.34 0.77 4.37
N GLY A 162 -11.71 -0.06 3.55
CA GLY A 162 -10.27 -0.11 3.40
C GLY A 162 -9.68 1.18 2.82
N LEU A 163 -10.37 1.81 1.87
CA LEU A 163 -9.93 3.07 1.29
C LEU A 163 -10.08 4.24 2.28
N ALA A 164 -11.18 4.29 3.04
CA ALA A 164 -11.38 5.26 4.10
C ALA A 164 -10.33 5.08 5.20
N TYR A 165 -10.07 3.84 5.63
CA TYR A 165 -9.01 3.51 6.58
C TYR A 165 -7.64 4.00 6.09
N HIS A 166 -7.30 3.74 4.83
CA HIS A 166 -6.04 4.20 4.24
C HIS A 166 -5.92 5.73 4.27
N ALA A 167 -6.98 6.44 3.89
CA ALA A 167 -7.01 7.89 3.90
C ALA A 167 -6.81 8.47 5.31
N VAL A 168 -7.52 7.93 6.32
CA VAL A 168 -7.46 8.41 7.70
C VAL A 168 -6.17 8.01 8.38
N TYR A 169 -5.85 6.72 8.44
CA TYR A 169 -4.83 6.18 9.33
C TYR A 169 -3.45 6.02 8.70
N LEU A 170 -3.38 5.73 7.39
CA LEU A 170 -2.09 5.53 6.69
C LEU A 170 -1.60 6.79 5.96
N LYS A 171 -2.49 7.74 5.65
CA LYS A 171 -2.15 9.01 4.98
C LYS A 171 -2.36 10.24 5.88
N GLY A 172 -3.43 10.28 6.67
CA GLY A 172 -3.79 11.47 7.46
C GLY A 172 -3.91 12.69 6.56
N TYR A 173 -3.23 13.79 6.89
CA TYR A 173 -3.20 15.00 6.05
C TYR A 173 -2.71 14.75 4.61
N GLN A 174 -1.88 13.72 4.36
CA GLN A 174 -1.44 13.39 3.00
C GLN A 174 -2.55 12.87 2.09
N SER A 175 -3.72 12.56 2.63
CA SER A 175 -4.90 12.23 1.84
C SER A 175 -5.50 13.46 1.15
N GLY A 176 -5.19 14.68 1.61
CA GLY A 176 -5.84 15.90 1.15
C GLY A 176 -7.24 16.12 1.71
N LEU A 177 -7.67 15.30 2.68
CA LEU A 177 -8.93 15.54 3.39
C LEU A 177 -8.77 16.65 4.44
N ALA A 178 -9.86 17.39 4.65
CA ALA A 178 -9.99 18.34 5.74
C ALA A 178 -9.85 17.65 7.11
N PRO A 179 -9.25 18.29 8.12
CA PRO A 179 -9.19 17.72 9.48
C PRO A 179 -10.58 17.48 10.07
N ASP A 180 -11.48 18.44 9.88
CA ASP A 180 -12.86 18.49 10.37
C ASP A 180 -13.72 19.32 9.39
N GLY A 181 -14.96 19.65 9.78
CA GLY A 181 -15.89 20.37 8.90
C GLY A 181 -15.78 21.89 8.84
N GLY A 182 -14.99 22.48 9.72
CA GLY A 182 -14.73 23.93 9.73
C GLY A 182 -13.39 24.30 9.11
N THR A 183 -12.51 23.32 8.92
CA THR A 183 -11.09 23.57 8.62
C THR A 183 -10.73 23.09 7.21
N PRO A 184 -10.09 23.93 6.37
CA PRO A 184 -9.67 23.50 5.04
C PRO A 184 -8.57 22.42 5.11
N PRO A 185 -8.39 21.62 4.03
CA PRO A 185 -7.27 20.70 3.92
C PRO A 185 -5.92 21.39 4.10
N ARG A 186 -5.02 20.78 4.88
CA ARG A 186 -3.68 21.34 5.14
C ARG A 186 -2.71 21.20 3.97
N GLN A 187 -2.98 20.27 3.07
CA GLN A 187 -2.19 20.02 1.87
C GLN A 187 -3.05 19.36 0.80
N GLU A 188 -2.60 19.41 -0.44
CA GLU A 188 -3.22 18.66 -1.53
C GLU A 188 -2.89 17.16 -1.42
N GLY A 189 -3.90 16.33 -1.68
CA GLY A 189 -3.76 14.88 -1.76
C GLY A 189 -3.36 14.44 -3.17
N SER A 190 -2.81 13.24 -3.31
CA SER A 190 -2.51 12.67 -4.64
C SER A 190 -3.77 12.25 -5.41
N ARG A 191 -4.93 12.22 -4.75
CA ARG A 191 -6.24 11.80 -5.26
C ARG A 191 -7.32 12.57 -4.50
N ASP A 192 -8.48 12.78 -5.13
CA ASP A 192 -9.68 13.26 -4.45
C ASP A 192 -10.36 12.10 -3.73
N TYR A 193 -9.88 11.79 -2.51
CA TYR A 193 -10.44 10.71 -1.70
C TYR A 193 -11.93 10.93 -1.38
N ALA A 194 -12.37 12.18 -1.22
CA ALA A 194 -13.77 12.46 -0.91
C ALA A 194 -14.68 12.08 -2.09
N ALA A 195 -14.33 12.46 -3.32
CA ALA A 195 -15.07 12.07 -4.51
C ALA A 195 -15.06 10.55 -4.72
N VAL A 196 -13.90 9.91 -4.58
CA VAL A 196 -13.78 8.45 -4.77
C VAL A 196 -14.62 7.68 -3.75
N LEU A 197 -14.55 8.04 -2.47
CA LEU A 197 -15.36 7.39 -1.43
C LEU A 197 -16.87 7.54 -1.73
N ARG A 198 -17.32 8.74 -2.14
CA ARG A 198 -18.72 8.94 -2.55
C ARG A 198 -19.13 8.07 -3.73
N GLY A 199 -18.23 7.88 -4.71
CA GLY A 199 -18.47 6.99 -5.85
C GLY A 199 -18.60 5.52 -5.46
N LEU A 200 -17.86 5.08 -4.43
CA LEU A 200 -17.89 3.69 -3.94
C LEU A 200 -19.10 3.37 -3.04
N ALA A 201 -19.63 4.37 -2.33
CA ALA A 201 -20.66 4.17 -1.31
C ALA A 201 -21.93 3.44 -1.79
N PRO A 202 -22.51 3.75 -2.97
CA PRO A 202 -23.69 3.03 -3.47
C PRO A 202 -23.44 1.53 -3.65
N GLY A 203 -22.28 1.15 -4.21
CA GLY A 203 -21.93 -0.25 -4.43
C GLY A 203 -21.62 -1.02 -3.14
N ALA A 204 -21.21 -0.31 -2.08
CA ALA A 204 -20.98 -0.88 -0.76
C ALA A 204 -22.28 -1.08 0.06
N GLY A 205 -23.39 -0.43 -0.33
CA GLY A 205 -24.63 -0.43 0.45
C GLY A 205 -24.48 0.25 1.81
N VAL A 206 -23.55 1.21 1.93
CA VAL A 206 -23.25 1.92 3.19
C VAL A 206 -23.38 3.42 2.99
N ALA A 207 -24.04 4.10 3.93
CA ALA A 207 -24.10 5.55 3.94
C ALA A 207 -22.80 6.14 4.49
N LEU A 208 -22.20 7.08 3.76
CA LEU A 208 -21.09 7.90 4.25
C LEU A 208 -21.61 9.04 5.15
N PRO A 209 -20.75 9.60 6.01
CA PRO A 209 -21.08 10.86 6.66
C PRO A 209 -21.35 11.95 5.60
N GLY A 210 -22.29 12.85 5.90
CA GLY A 210 -22.66 13.92 4.96
C GLY A 210 -21.46 14.79 4.56
N GLU A 211 -20.57 15.02 5.52
CA GLU A 211 -19.27 15.62 5.31
C GLU A 211 -18.14 14.59 5.40
N ILE A 212 -17.18 14.67 4.47
CA ILE A 212 -16.01 13.78 4.43
C ILE A 212 -14.79 14.56 4.91
N SER A 213 -14.42 14.34 6.16
CA SER A 213 -13.20 14.84 6.81
C SER A 213 -12.48 13.70 7.53
N LEU A 214 -11.26 13.94 8.00
CA LEU A 214 -10.52 12.95 8.78
C LEU A 214 -11.28 12.58 10.07
N ASP A 215 -11.85 13.57 10.76
CA ASP A 215 -12.64 13.33 11.99
C ASP A 215 -13.96 12.60 11.71
N SER A 216 -14.71 13.00 10.68
CA SER A 216 -15.99 12.33 10.37
C SER A 216 -15.79 10.89 9.93
N LEU A 217 -14.72 10.61 9.16
CA LEU A 217 -14.36 9.26 8.76
C LEU A 217 -13.80 8.41 9.90
N ASP A 218 -13.03 8.97 10.85
CA ASP A 218 -12.57 8.23 12.03
C ASP A 218 -13.75 7.75 12.89
N ARG A 219 -14.74 8.62 13.13
CA ARG A 219 -15.98 8.24 13.83
C ARG A 219 -16.77 7.19 13.07
N TRP A 220 -16.98 7.41 11.77
CA TRP A 220 -17.69 6.48 10.91
C TRP A 220 -17.01 5.11 10.83
N LEU A 221 -15.66 5.06 10.74
CA LEU A 221 -14.90 3.82 10.82
C LEU A 221 -15.07 3.14 12.19
N GLY A 222 -15.15 3.92 13.27
CA GLY A 222 -15.49 3.44 14.61
C GLY A 222 -16.85 2.72 14.65
N ASP A 223 -17.89 3.35 14.11
CA ASP A 223 -19.24 2.79 14.07
C ASP A 223 -19.32 1.49 13.23
N HIS A 224 -18.42 1.34 12.27
CA HIS A 224 -18.32 0.13 11.44
C HIS A 224 -17.36 -0.92 12.02
N GLY A 225 -16.70 -0.65 13.14
CA GLY A 225 -15.72 -1.53 13.79
C GLY A 225 -14.35 -1.58 13.10
N TRP A 226 -14.03 -0.59 12.26
CA TRP A 226 -12.77 -0.49 11.50
C TRP A 226 -11.74 0.46 12.10
N ARG A 227 -12.12 1.22 13.13
CA ARG A 227 -11.17 2.03 13.90
C ARG A 227 -10.14 1.11 14.59
N PRO A 228 -8.83 1.37 14.45
CA PRO A 228 -7.81 0.58 15.14
C PRO A 228 -7.97 0.69 16.66
N ASP A 229 -7.51 -0.34 17.37
CA ASP A 229 -7.37 -0.28 18.82
C ASP A 229 -6.33 0.78 19.25
N PRO A 230 -6.32 1.20 20.53
CA PRO A 230 -5.40 2.23 21.00
C PRO A 230 -3.92 1.91 20.75
N ALA A 231 -3.49 0.65 20.92
CA ALA A 231 -2.09 0.27 20.73
C ALA A 231 -1.67 0.41 19.25
N HIS A 232 -2.55 0.03 18.32
CA HIS A 232 -2.34 0.22 16.90
C HIS A 232 -2.32 1.71 16.54
N LEU A 233 -3.22 2.53 17.08
CA LEU A 233 -3.23 3.98 16.86
C LEU A 233 -1.92 4.63 17.31
N GLU A 234 -1.41 4.28 18.50
CA GLU A 234 -0.11 4.76 18.99
C GLU A 234 1.03 4.41 18.04
N ALA A 235 1.04 3.19 17.49
CA ALA A 235 2.05 2.76 16.55
C ALA A 235 2.00 3.55 15.21
N LEU A 236 0.86 4.10 14.83
CA LEU A 236 0.69 4.89 13.61
C LEU A 236 1.00 6.39 13.78
N LYS A 237 0.91 6.94 15.00
CA LYS A 237 1.17 8.38 15.28
C LYS A 237 2.48 8.91 14.70
N PRO A 238 3.63 8.19 14.77
CA PRO A 238 4.89 8.66 14.17
C PRO A 238 4.83 8.92 12.66
N PHE A 239 3.86 8.33 11.96
CA PHE A 239 3.71 8.43 10.50
C PHE A 239 2.50 9.25 10.08
N ASN A 240 1.62 9.55 11.02
CA ASN A 240 0.36 10.23 10.77
C ASN A 240 0.23 11.43 11.71
N ARG A 241 0.59 12.60 11.18
CA ARG A 241 0.56 13.86 11.93
C ARG A 241 -0.84 14.24 12.41
N TRP A 242 -1.90 13.84 11.71
CA TRP A 242 -3.27 14.12 12.17
C TRP A 242 -3.57 13.33 13.45
N LEU A 243 -3.23 12.03 13.48
CA LEU A 243 -3.37 11.21 14.68
C LEU A 243 -2.55 11.77 15.84
N ALA A 244 -1.29 12.15 15.61
CA ALA A 244 -0.43 12.68 16.67
C ALA A 244 -0.95 13.99 17.30
N GLU A 245 -1.77 14.76 16.57
CA GLU A 245 -2.32 16.03 17.03
C GLU A 245 -3.72 15.90 17.66
N HIS A 246 -4.50 14.86 17.33
CA HIS A 246 -5.93 14.80 17.65
C HIS A 246 -6.39 13.49 18.31
N ARG A 247 -5.51 12.50 18.47
CA ARG A 247 -5.80 11.18 19.02
C ARG A 247 -4.67 10.71 19.93
#